data_AF-A0A974YKW6-F1
#
_entry.id   AF-A0A974YKW6-F1
#
_cell.length_a   1.000
_cell.length_b   1.000
_cell.length_c   1.000
_cell.angle_alpha   90.00
_cell.angle_beta   90.00
_cell.angle_gamma   90.00
#
_symmetry.space_group_name_H-M   'P 1'
#
loop_
_entity.id
_entity.type
_entity.pdbx_description
1 polymer ?
#
loop_
_entity_poly.entity_id
_entity_poly.type
_entity_poly.pdbx_seq_one_letter_code
_entity_poly.pdbx_strand_id
1 'polypeptide(L)'
;MTLKERFLKSQHAWMIGACYSPRHPDFSRYGGLDVAVAPRWRESPDAFINDMMDSLPRRLAERQLALRNPRRPFEPGNVEWVFTSKHRGLRAPDGARLANGSSLSRQRRM
;
A
#
# COMPACT_ATOMS: atom_id res chain seq x y z
N MET A 1 7.64 -23.94 -2.90
CA MET A 1 7.13 -22.72 -2.23
C MET A 1 6.22 -23.11 -1.09
N THR A 2 6.48 -22.57 0.10
CA THR A 2 5.70 -22.82 1.31
C THR A 2 4.37 -22.04 1.30
N LEU A 3 3.41 -22.45 2.15
CA LEU A 3 2.16 -21.71 2.34
C LEU A 3 2.41 -20.26 2.79
N LYS A 4 3.40 -20.06 3.68
CA LYS A 4 3.82 -18.75 4.19
C LYS A 4 4.34 -17.84 3.08
N GLU A 5 5.24 -18.36 2.23
CA GLU A 5 5.77 -17.61 1.08
C GLU A 5 4.68 -17.21 0.11
N ARG A 6 3.75 -18.13 -0.21
CA ARG A 6 2.63 -17.82 -1.11
C ARG A 6 1.72 -16.74 -0.54
N PHE A 7 1.45 -16.80 0.76
CA PHE A 7 0.70 -15.76 1.46
C PHE A 7 1.45 -14.42 1.41
N LEU A 8 2.73 -14.39 1.77
CA LEU A 8 3.53 -13.15 1.72
C LEU A 8 3.61 -12.56 0.31
N LYS A 9 3.77 -13.38 -0.73
CA LYS A 9 3.74 -12.89 -2.12
C LYS A 9 2.39 -12.29 -2.51
N SER A 10 1.27 -12.84 -2.03
CA SER A 10 -0.03 -12.22 -2.28
C SER A 10 -0.17 -10.87 -1.56
N GLN A 11 0.35 -10.77 -0.34
CA GLN A 11 0.36 -9.50 0.42
C GLN A 11 1.26 -8.45 -0.24
N HIS A 12 2.43 -8.85 -0.75
CA HIS A 12 3.32 -7.98 -1.50
C HIS A 12 2.63 -7.44 -2.76
N ALA A 13 2.02 -8.32 -3.55
CA ALA A 13 1.29 -7.91 -4.76
C ALA A 13 0.14 -6.95 -4.46
N TRP A 14 -0.64 -7.21 -3.41
CA TRP A 14 -1.69 -6.29 -2.95
C TRP A 14 -1.10 -4.94 -2.53
N MET A 15 -0.02 -4.92 -1.73
CA MET A 15 0.64 -3.70 -1.26
C MET A 15 1.14 -2.84 -2.42
N ILE A 16 1.79 -3.46 -3.42
CA ILE A 16 2.26 -2.76 -4.63
C ILE A 16 1.09 -2.20 -5.43
N GLY A 17 0.02 -2.99 -5.62
CA GLY A 17 -1.18 -2.53 -6.31
C GLY A 17 -1.83 -1.35 -5.60
N ALA A 18 -2.01 -1.43 -4.28
CA ALA A 18 -2.60 -0.39 -3.46
C ALA A 18 -1.80 0.93 -3.48
N CYS A 19 -0.47 0.89 -3.59
CA CYS A 19 0.34 2.11 -3.60
C CYS A 19 0.56 2.69 -5.00
N TYR A 20 0.61 1.86 -6.05
CA TYR A 20 1.13 2.31 -7.37
C TYR A 20 0.19 2.08 -8.55
N SER A 21 -0.95 1.42 -8.37
CA SER A 21 -1.90 1.16 -9.45
C SER A 21 -3.20 1.95 -9.24
N PRO A 22 -3.48 3.00 -10.03
CA PRO A 22 -4.74 3.77 -9.94
C PRO A 22 -6.02 2.95 -10.13
N ARG A 23 -5.90 1.75 -10.72
CA ARG A 23 -7.02 0.82 -10.94
C ARG A 23 -7.26 -0.09 -9.73
N HIS A 24 -6.36 -0.10 -8.75
CA HIS A 24 -6.50 -0.94 -7.57
C HIS A 24 -7.57 -0.36 -6.63
N PRO A 25 -8.48 -1.18 -6.06
CA PRO A 25 -9.57 -0.67 -5.21
C PRO A 25 -9.11 0.16 -4.00
N ASP A 26 -7.96 -0.19 -3.43
CA ASP A 26 -7.37 0.53 -2.29
C ASP A 26 -6.46 1.70 -2.71
N PHE A 27 -6.31 2.01 -4.00
CA PHE A 27 -5.40 3.07 -4.44
C PHE A 27 -5.71 4.42 -3.80
N SER A 28 -6.97 4.83 -3.78
CA SER A 28 -7.41 6.09 -3.17
C SER A 28 -7.09 6.21 -1.67
N ARG A 29 -6.82 5.09 -0.99
CA ARG A 29 -6.48 5.02 0.43
C ARG A 29 -4.98 4.99 0.69
N TYR A 30 -4.16 4.78 -0.33
CA TYR A 30 -2.72 4.67 -0.18
C TYR A 30 -2.01 5.49 -1.24
N GLY A 31 -1.92 5.00 -2.49
CA GLY A 31 -1.26 5.74 -3.57
C GLY A 31 -1.86 7.12 -3.84
N GLY A 32 -3.18 7.28 -3.70
CA GLY A 32 -3.88 8.56 -3.82
C GLY A 32 -3.65 9.52 -2.64
N LEU A 33 -2.99 9.07 -1.58
CA LEU A 33 -2.56 9.87 -0.42
C LEU A 33 -1.03 9.93 -0.30
N ASP A 34 -0.32 9.65 -1.40
CA ASP A 34 1.15 9.62 -1.48
C ASP A 34 1.81 8.64 -0.50
N VAL A 35 1.09 7.58 -0.09
CA VAL A 35 1.70 6.48 0.65
C VAL A 35 2.49 5.60 -0.30
N ALA A 36 3.78 5.45 0.00
CA ALA A 36 4.69 4.62 -0.77
C ALA A 36 5.09 3.34 -0.02
N VAL A 37 5.79 2.47 -0.74
CA VAL A 37 6.48 1.29 -0.22
C VAL A 37 7.98 1.59 -0.17
N ALA A 38 8.66 1.15 0.89
CA ALA A 38 10.11 1.26 1.00
C ALA A 38 10.81 0.70 -0.26
N PRO A 39 11.83 1.39 -0.81
CA PRO A 39 12.49 0.99 -2.06
C PRO A 39 12.94 -0.48 -2.07
N ARG A 40 13.54 -0.94 -0.97
CA ARG A 40 13.97 -2.35 -0.77
C ARG A 40 12.83 -3.35 -1.01
N TRP A 41 11.64 -3.09 -0.46
CA TRP A 41 10.47 -3.97 -0.62
C TRP A 41 9.82 -3.84 -1.99
N ARG A 42 9.87 -2.64 -2.60
CA ARG A 42 9.36 -2.39 -3.95
C ARG A 42 10.18 -3.11 -5.00
N GLU A 43 11.51 -3.05 -4.89
CA GLU A 43 12.45 -3.57 -5.88
C GLU A 43 12.69 -5.07 -5.70
N SER A 44 12.57 -5.60 -4.48
CA SER A 44 12.79 -7.01 -4.17
C SER A 44 11.64 -7.61 -3.36
N PRO A 45 10.77 -8.42 -4.00
CA PRO A 45 9.76 -9.21 -3.28
C PRO A 45 10.39 -10.17 -2.26
N ASP A 46 11.59 -10.68 -2.54
CA ASP A 46 12.30 -11.59 -1.63
C ASP A 46 12.79 -10.86 -0.37
N ALA A 47 13.21 -9.59 -0.49
CA ALA A 47 13.53 -8.76 0.67
C ALA A 47 12.31 -8.57 1.58
N PHE A 48 11.13 -8.32 1.00
CA PHE A 48 9.88 -8.26 1.75
C PHE A 48 9.57 -9.60 2.45
N ILE A 49 9.72 -10.72 1.76
CA ILE A 49 9.44 -12.05 2.33
C ILE A 49 10.36 -12.33 3.52
N ASN A 50 11.66 -12.06 3.38
CA ASN A 50 12.65 -12.28 4.44
C ASN A 50 12.35 -11.40 5.66
N ASP A 51 12.07 -10.10 5.46
CA ASP A 51 11.80 -9.17 6.55
C ASP A 51 10.48 -9.51 7.30
N MET A 52 9.53 -10.13 6.61
CA MET A 52 8.20 -10.43 7.16
C MET A 52 8.03 -11.87 7.68
N MET A 53 8.90 -12.80 7.30
CA MET A 53 8.76 -14.24 7.59
C MET A 53 8.54 -14.53 9.09
N ASP A 54 9.34 -13.87 9.94
CA ASP A 54 9.32 -14.06 11.40
C ASP A 54 8.18 -13.29 12.08
N SER A 55 7.59 -12.33 11.38
CA SER A 55 6.46 -11.51 11.90
C SER A 55 5.09 -12.16 11.68
N LEU A 56 5.02 -13.26 10.93
CA LEU A 56 3.76 -13.86 10.51
C LEU A 56 2.91 -14.31 11.71
N PRO A 57 1.60 -14.01 11.71
CA PRO A 57 0.71 -14.47 12.77
C PRO A 57 0.55 -15.99 12.69
N ARG A 58 0.27 -16.61 13.84
CA ARG A 58 0.03 -18.07 13.94
C ARG A 58 -1.07 -18.57 13.00
N ARG A 59 -2.08 -17.74 12.75
CA ARG A 59 -3.17 -17.99 11.79
C ARG A 59 -3.10 -16.96 10.68
N LEU A 60 -2.90 -17.45 9.45
CA LEU A 60 -2.81 -16.63 8.23
C LEU A 60 -4.18 -16.31 7.61
N ALA A 61 -5.20 -17.11 7.93
CA ALA A 61 -6.54 -16.89 7.43
C ALA A 61 -7.06 -15.51 7.84
N GLU A 62 -7.69 -14.81 6.89
CA GLU A 62 -8.30 -13.49 7.11
C GLU A 62 -7.31 -12.43 7.60
N ARG A 63 -6.02 -12.59 7.31
CA ARG A 63 -4.99 -11.60 7.63
C ARG A 63 -4.65 -10.73 6.45
N GLN A 64 -4.43 -9.45 6.73
CA GLN A 64 -3.98 -8.46 5.75
C GLN A 64 -2.97 -7.51 6.38
N LEU A 65 -2.03 -7.04 5.56
CA LEU A 65 -1.06 -6.03 5.94
C LEU A 65 -1.74 -4.67 6.14
N ALA A 66 -1.39 -3.97 7.22
CA ALA A 66 -1.81 -2.60 7.49
C ALA A 66 -0.63 -1.75 8.00
N LEU A 67 -0.76 -0.42 7.89
CA LEU A 67 0.21 0.52 8.45
C LEU A 67 -0.07 0.78 9.94
N ARG A 68 1.00 0.82 10.74
CA ARG A 68 0.95 1.28 12.13
C ARG A 68 0.86 2.80 12.21
N ASN A 69 1.69 3.50 11.43
CA ASN A 69 1.67 4.95 11.29
C ASN A 69 1.30 5.32 9.85
N PRO A 70 0.16 6.01 9.64
CA PRO A 70 -0.33 6.37 8.30
C PRO A 70 0.53 7.42 7.59
N ARG A 71 1.44 8.10 8.31
CA ARG A 71 2.35 9.11 7.75
C ARG A 71 3.69 8.55 7.28
N ARG A 72 3.88 7.23 7.37
CA ARG A 72 5.12 6.55 7.03
C ARG A 72 4.86 5.51 5.94
N PRO A 73 5.87 5.18 5.10
CA PRO A 73 5.72 4.20 4.04
C PRO A 73 5.51 2.78 4.59
N PHE A 74 5.14 1.85 3.72
CA PHE A 74 5.23 0.43 4.03
C PHE A 74 6.71 0.02 4.13
N GLU A 75 7.17 -0.24 5.35
CA GLU A 75 8.54 -0.59 5.67
C GLU A 75 8.61 -1.53 6.88
N PRO A 76 9.73 -2.25 7.07
CA PRO A 76 9.95 -3.00 8.29
C PRO A 76 9.74 -2.11 9.52
N GLY A 77 8.89 -2.54 10.44
CA GLY A 77 8.59 -1.79 11.66
C GLY A 77 7.44 -0.77 11.55
N ASN A 78 6.95 -0.43 10.36
CA ASN A 78 5.74 0.40 10.19
C ASN A 78 4.50 -0.40 9.74
N VAL A 79 4.56 -1.73 9.80
CA VAL A 79 3.45 -2.58 9.39
C VAL A 79 2.98 -3.49 10.52
N GLU A 80 1.72 -3.91 10.43
CA GLU A 80 1.12 -4.89 11.31
C GLU A 80 0.14 -5.81 10.57
N TRP A 81 -0.12 -6.97 11.17
CA TRP A 81 -1.07 -7.95 10.66
C TRP A 81 -2.43 -7.74 11.30
N VAL A 82 -3.39 -7.25 10.52
CA VAL A 82 -4.77 -7.05 10.97
C VAL A 82 -5.69 -8.11 10.39
N PHE A 83 -6.87 -8.25 10.98
CA PHE A 83 -7.94 -9.00 10.32
C PHE A 83 -8.48 -8.21 9.13
N THR A 84 -8.76 -8.86 8.01
CA THR A 84 -9.38 -8.25 6.82
C THR A 84 -10.68 -7.52 7.18
N SER A 85 -11.49 -8.09 8.07
CA SER A 85 -12.72 -7.47 8.60
C SER A 85 -12.49 -6.17 9.38
N LYS A 86 -11.27 -5.97 9.90
CA LYS A 86 -10.85 -4.75 10.60
C LYS A 86 -10.01 -3.82 9.74
N HIS A 87 -9.61 -4.24 8.54
CA HIS A 87 -8.81 -3.43 7.63
C HIS A 87 -9.66 -2.30 7.03
N ARG A 88 -9.42 -1.07 7.47
CA ARG A 88 -10.15 0.12 7.01
C ARG A 88 -9.37 0.97 6.00
N GLY A 89 -8.09 0.67 5.80
CA GLY A 89 -7.14 1.52 5.08
C GLY A 89 -7.06 2.94 5.66
N LEU A 90 -6.31 3.82 4.98
CA LEU A 90 -6.38 5.23 5.34
C LEU A 90 -7.64 5.85 4.74
N ARG A 91 -8.19 6.84 5.44
CA ARG A 91 -9.25 7.68 4.89
C ARG A 91 -8.59 8.92 4.31
N ALA A 92 -8.94 9.24 3.07
CA ALA A 92 -8.63 10.56 2.54
C ALA A 92 -9.28 11.61 3.46
N PRO A 93 -8.56 12.70 3.82
CA PRO A 93 -9.19 13.80 4.51
C PRO A 93 -10.36 14.33 3.66
N ASP A 94 -11.48 14.60 4.33
CA ASP A 94 -12.70 15.16 3.72
C ASP A 94 -12.32 16.46 2.98
N GLY A 95 -12.16 16.38 1.65
CA GLY A 95 -11.77 17.52 0.82
C GLY A 95 -10.51 17.35 -0.06
N ALA A 96 -9.80 16.22 -0.02
CA ALA A 96 -8.72 15.94 -1.00
C ALA A 96 -9.29 15.59 -2.39
N ARG A 97 -9.98 16.55 -3.02
CA ARG A 97 -10.31 16.50 -4.43
C ARG A 97 -8.98 16.65 -5.17
N LEU A 98 -8.61 15.62 -5.92
CA LEU A 98 -7.45 15.60 -6.82
C LEU A 98 -7.48 16.83 -7.72
N ALA A 99 -6.74 17.88 -7.34
CA ALA A 99 -6.43 18.98 -8.24
C ALA A 99 -5.31 18.49 -9.17
N ASN A 100 -5.69 17.84 -10.27
CA ASN A 100 -4.87 17.79 -11.47
C ASN A 100 -5.70 17.35 -12.69
N GLY A 101 -6.27 18.35 -13.35
CA GLY A 101 -6.79 18.29 -14.70
C GLY A 101 -6.34 19.53 -15.46
N SER A 102 -5.09 19.52 -15.92
CA SER A 102 -4.60 20.23 -17.11
C SER A 102 -4.94 21.73 -17.25
N SER A 103 -4.07 22.60 -16.71
CA SER A 103 -3.88 23.93 -17.27
C SER A 103 -2.92 23.82 -18.46
N LEU A 104 -3.48 23.72 -19.67
CA LEU A 104 -2.73 23.83 -20.92
C LEU A 104 -3.60 24.61 -21.94
N SER A 105 -3.16 25.85 -22.20
CA SER A 105 -3.22 26.53 -23.50
C SER A 105 -4.53 27.15 -23.98
N ARG A 106 -4.63 28.48 -23.87
CA ARG A 106 -4.84 29.45 -24.98
C ARG A 106 -4.65 30.87 -24.45
N GLN A 107 -3.46 31.48 -24.60
CA GLN A 107 -3.00 32.26 -25.75
C GLN A 107 -3.59 33.69 -25.83
N ARG A 108 -2.72 34.64 -25.48
CA ARG A 108 -2.49 36.00 -26.04
C ARG A 108 -3.67 36.81 -26.59
N ARG A 109 -3.71 38.06 -26.10
CA ARG A 109 -3.94 39.34 -26.81
C ARG A 109 -5.23 39.46 -27.64
N MET A 110 -6.12 40.36 -27.24
CA MET A 110 -6.11 41.79 -27.61
C MET A 110 -6.86 42.60 -26.55
#